data_AF-A0A1G5X2D8-F1
#
_entry.id   AF-A0A1G5X2D8-F1
#
_cell.length_a   1.000
_cell.length_b   1.000
_cell.length_c   1.000
_cell.angle_alpha   90.00
_cell.angle_beta   90.00
_cell.angle_gamma   90.00
#
_symmetry.space_group_name_H-M   'P 1'
#
loop_
_entity.id
_entity.type
_entity.pdbx_description
1 polymer ?
#
loop_
_entity_poly.entity_id
_entity_poly.type
_entity_poly.pdbx_seq_one_letter_code
_entity_poly.pdbx_strand_id
1 'polypeptide(L)'
;MELSTLNKEYKLVRQDNMEKFMKINQLYPSIVLVEEYWITSDTTMGNRCAYFESHSQADEYAYLLAANRSALNANNEKPFEILINGKETKVDGKLRDFLEGKVQIGN
;
A
#
# COMPACT_ATOMS: atom_id res chain seq x y z
N MET A 1 -10.12 12.82 9.16
CA MET A 1 -11.22 11.86 8.85
C MET A 1 -11.33 10.85 9.99
N GLU A 2 -12.50 10.28 10.31
CA GLU A 2 -12.58 9.20 11.32
C GLU A 2 -11.85 7.93 10.84
N LEU A 3 -11.17 7.23 11.75
CA LEU A 3 -10.41 6.01 11.46
C LEU A 3 -11.26 4.91 10.79
N SER A 4 -12.53 4.82 11.19
CA SER A 4 -13.54 3.95 10.59
C SER A 4 -13.72 4.20 9.09
N THR A 5 -13.76 5.46 8.68
CA THR A 5 -13.89 5.89 7.29
C THR A 5 -12.61 5.59 6.50
N LEU A 6 -11.43 5.88 7.06
CA LEU A 6 -10.15 5.58 6.43
C LEU A 6 -9.97 4.07 6.17
N ASN A 7 -10.35 3.23 7.15
CA ASN A 7 -10.28 1.79 7.00
C ASN A 7 -11.27 1.27 5.93
N LYS A 8 -12.46 1.88 5.84
CA LYS A 8 -13.42 1.56 4.78
C LYS A 8 -12.88 1.93 3.40
N GLU A 9 -12.30 3.11 3.26
CA GLU A 9 -11.68 3.59 2.00
C GLU A 9 -10.54 2.67 1.57
N TYR A 10 -9.62 2.35 2.49
CA TYR A 10 -8.54 1.38 2.24
C TYR A 10 -9.05 0.05 1.69
N LYS A 11 -10.07 -0.54 2.33
CA LYS A 11 -10.65 -1.81 1.90
C LYS A 11 -11.29 -1.74 0.51
N LEU A 12 -12.02 -0.66 0.22
CA LEU A 12 -12.66 -0.46 -1.07
C LEU A 12 -11.63 -0.33 -2.20
N VAL A 13 -10.62 0.53 -2.02
CA VAL A 13 -9.58 0.73 -3.03
C VAL A 13 -8.79 -0.56 -3.28
N ARG A 14 -8.47 -1.30 -2.22
CA ARG A 14 -7.75 -2.58 -2.34
C ARG A 14 -8.58 -3.62 -3.08
N GLN A 15 -9.87 -3.71 -2.81
CA GLN A 15 -10.78 -4.61 -3.53
C GLN A 15 -10.78 -4.27 -5.03
N ASP A 16 -10.94 -3.00 -5.38
CA ASP A 16 -10.97 -2.55 -6.77
C ASP A 16 -9.67 -2.88 -7.53
N ASN A 17 -8.52 -2.68 -6.89
CA ASN A 17 -7.22 -2.99 -7.48
C ASN A 17 -7.03 -4.49 -7.70
N MET A 18 -7.39 -5.31 -6.71
CA MET A 18 -7.28 -6.76 -6.82
C MET A 18 -8.23 -7.35 -7.87
N GLU A 19 -9.47 -6.84 -7.98
CA GLU A 19 -10.39 -7.27 -9.03
C GLU A 19 -9.85 -6.96 -10.44
N LYS A 20 -9.25 -5.79 -10.64
CA LYS A 20 -8.61 -5.41 -11.91
C LYS A 20 -7.41 -6.32 -12.19
N PHE A 21 -6.55 -6.54 -11.21
CA PHE A 21 -5.39 -7.41 -11.35
C PHE A 21 -5.80 -8.83 -11.72
N MET A 22 -6.80 -9.41 -11.06
CA MET A 22 -7.28 -10.76 -11.37
C MET A 22 -7.78 -10.88 -12.82
N LYS A 23 -8.45 -9.85 -13.35
CA LYS A 23 -8.88 -9.81 -14.76
C LYS A 23 -7.71 -9.75 -15.73
N ILE A 24 -6.71 -8.93 -15.43
CA ILE A 24 -5.51 -8.78 -16.28
C ILE A 24 -4.67 -10.06 -16.23
N ASN A 25 -4.49 -10.65 -15.05
CA ASN A 25 -3.72 -11.87 -14.83
C ASN A 25 -4.28 -13.09 -15.58
N GLN A 26 -5.59 -13.13 -15.87
CA GLN A 26 -6.20 -14.15 -16.73
C GLN A 26 -5.70 -14.07 -18.19
N LEU A 27 -5.32 -12.88 -18.66
CA LEU A 27 -4.79 -12.64 -20.00
C LEU A 27 -3.26 -12.68 -20.02
N TYR A 28 -2.63 -12.21 -18.95
CA TYR A 28 -1.17 -12.09 -18.81
C TYR A 28 -0.70 -12.68 -17.46
N PRO A 29 -0.50 -14.01 -17.37
CA PRO A 29 -0.18 -14.68 -16.10
C PRO A 29 1.15 -14.28 -15.45
N SER A 30 2.04 -13.63 -16.21
CA SER A 30 3.32 -13.13 -15.74
C SER A 30 3.24 -11.73 -15.13
N ILE A 31 2.08 -11.06 -15.24
CA ILE A 31 1.96 -9.69 -14.75
C ILE A 31 1.98 -9.66 -13.23
N VAL A 32 2.65 -8.64 -12.69
CA VAL A 32 2.83 -8.43 -11.27
C VAL A 32 2.22 -7.08 -10.92
N LEU A 33 1.36 -7.06 -9.90
CA LEU A 33 0.80 -5.85 -9.33
C LEU A 33 1.67 -5.40 -8.15
N VAL A 34 2.05 -4.13 -8.12
CA VAL A 34 2.55 -3.45 -6.92
C VAL A 34 1.52 -2.43 -6.48
N GLU A 35 1.16 -2.45 -5.20
CA GLU A 35 0.23 -1.52 -4.58
C GLU A 35 0.94 -0.77 -3.45
N GLU A 36 0.63 0.52 -3.34
CA GLU A 36 1.16 1.41 -2.31
C GLU A 36 -0.01 2.14 -1.65
N TYR A 37 -0.05 2.12 -0.33
CA TYR A 37 -1.06 2.78 0.49
C TYR A 37 -0.39 3.58 1.60
N TRP A 38 -0.90 4.77 1.93
CA TRP A 38 -0.33 5.60 2.99
C TRP A 38 -1.33 6.63 3.54
N ILE A 39 -1.05 7.13 4.74
CA ILE A 39 -1.76 8.29 5.28
C ILE A 39 -1.08 9.57 4.82
N THR A 40 -1.86 10.46 4.20
CA THR A 40 -1.42 11.78 3.76
C THR A 40 -1.41 12.79 4.92
N SER A 41 -0.76 13.94 4.71
CA SER A 41 -0.71 15.01 5.72
C SER A 41 -2.09 15.59 6.08
N ASP A 42 -3.07 15.51 5.19
CA ASP A 42 -4.46 15.93 5.42
C ASP A 42 -5.35 14.82 6.00
N THR A 43 -4.76 13.72 6.49
CA THR A 43 -5.46 12.57 7.10
C THR A 43 -6.44 11.87 6.15
N THR A 44 -6.05 11.74 4.89
CA THR A 44 -6.76 10.98 3.86
C THR A 44 -5.96 9.73 3.44
N MET A 45 -6.61 8.81 2.73
CA MET A 45 -5.96 7.60 2.20
C MET A 45 -5.30 7.91 0.85
N GLY A 46 -3.99 7.94 0.82
CA GLY A 46 -3.25 7.94 -0.43
C GLY A 46 -3.07 6.53 -0.96
N ASN A 47 -3.25 6.34 -2.27
CA ASN A 47 -3.05 5.05 -2.92
C ASN A 47 -2.40 5.19 -4.30
N ARG A 48 -1.65 4.16 -4.70
CA ARG A 48 -1.08 4.02 -6.05
C ARG A 48 -0.98 2.54 -6.39
N CYS A 49 -1.14 2.20 -7.67
CA CYS A 49 -0.83 0.87 -8.18
C CYS A 49 0.02 0.95 -9.46
N ALA A 50 0.85 -0.05 -9.68
CA ALA A 50 1.64 -0.21 -10.90
C ALA A 50 1.67 -1.69 -11.30
N TYR A 51 1.78 -1.94 -12.61
CA TYR A 51 1.86 -3.28 -13.18
C TYR A 51 3.23 -3.48 -13.83
N PHE A 52 3.80 -4.68 -13.66
CA PHE A 52 5.12 -5.04 -14.17
C PHE A 52 5.08 -6.40 -14.86
N GLU A 53 5.87 -6.58 -15.91
CA GLU A 53 5.95 -7.86 -16.63
C GLU A 53 6.87 -8.88 -15.95
N SER A 54 7.67 -8.44 -14.98
CA SER A 54 8.61 -9.27 -14.24
C SER A 54 8.57 -8.97 -12.74
N HIS A 55 8.76 -10.03 -11.94
CA HIS A 55 8.80 -9.93 -10.49
C HIS A 55 10.02 -9.13 -10.01
N SER A 56 11.16 -9.24 -10.69
CA SER A 56 12.37 -8.49 -10.32
C SER A 56 12.17 -6.97 -10.44
N GLN A 57 11.53 -6.50 -11.51
CA GLN A 57 11.21 -5.08 -11.66
C GLN A 57 10.19 -4.62 -10.60
N ALA A 58 9.20 -5.45 -10.31
CA ALA A 58 8.21 -5.16 -9.26
C ALA A 58 8.88 -5.06 -7.88
N ASP A 59 9.80 -5.96 -7.55
CA ASP A 59 10.56 -5.94 -6.30
C ASP A 59 11.41 -4.68 -6.20
N GLU A 60 12.21 -4.36 -7.22
CA GLU A 60 13.04 -3.14 -7.26
C GLU A 60 12.21 -1.88 -7.05
N TYR A 61 11.06 -1.80 -7.73
CA TYR A 61 10.13 -0.69 -7.58
C TYR A 61 9.54 -0.62 -6.16
N ALA A 62 9.11 -1.75 -5.61
CA ALA A 62 8.58 -1.81 -4.24
C ALA A 62 9.62 -1.40 -3.20
N TYR A 63 10.89 -1.81 -3.36
CA TYR A 63 11.99 -1.38 -2.49
C TYR A 63 12.24 0.13 -2.58
N LEU A 64 12.18 0.72 -3.77
CA LEU A 64 12.33 2.17 -3.95
C LEU A 64 11.21 2.95 -3.25
N LEU A 65 9.96 2.50 -3.41
CA LEU A 65 8.81 3.10 -2.74
C LEU A 65 8.94 2.99 -1.22
N ALA A 66 9.32 1.80 -0.73
CA ALA A 66 9.54 1.55 0.69
C ALA A 66 10.60 2.48 1.28
N ALA A 67 11.74 2.64 0.60
CA ALA A 67 12.81 3.52 1.03
C ALA A 67 12.34 4.98 1.10
N ASN A 68 11.62 5.44 0.08
CA ASN A 68 11.05 6.80 0.04
C ASN A 68 10.07 7.03 1.21
N ARG A 69 9.13 6.11 1.41
CA ARG A 69 8.14 6.21 2.50
C ARG A 69 8.78 6.15 3.87
N SER A 70 9.76 5.28 4.06
CA SER A 70 10.51 5.18 5.31
C SER A 70 11.21 6.50 5.64
N ALA A 71 11.81 7.15 4.64
CA ALA A 71 12.43 8.48 4.81
C ALA A 71 11.41 9.57 5.17
N LEU A 72 10.19 9.51 4.62
CA LEU A 72 9.11 10.45 4.92
C LEU A 72 8.39 10.15 6.25
N ASN A 73 8.52 8.93 6.77
CA ASN A 73 7.87 8.45 7.99
C ASN A 73 8.82 8.41 9.20
N ALA A 74 9.83 9.29 9.24
CA ALA A 74 10.84 9.30 10.31
C ALA A 74 10.24 9.42 11.74
N ASN A 75 9.07 10.06 11.87
CA ASN A 75 8.38 10.25 13.15
C ASN A 75 7.22 9.25 13.38
N ASN A 76 7.04 8.24 12.52
CA ASN A 76 5.88 7.32 12.53
C ASN A 76 4.51 7.99 12.30
N GLU A 77 4.48 9.21 11.77
CA GLU A 77 3.25 9.98 11.52
C GLU A 77 2.60 9.73 10.16
N LYS A 78 3.31 9.05 9.25
CA LYS A 78 2.87 8.77 7.88
C LYS A 78 2.95 7.27 7.62
N PRO A 79 2.15 6.47 8.33
CA PRO A 79 2.15 5.04 8.16
C PRO A 79 1.79 4.67 6.73
N PHE A 80 2.40 3.58 6.24
CA PHE A 80 2.28 3.13 4.86
C PHE A 80 2.33 1.60 4.75
N GLU A 81 1.92 1.08 3.59
CA GLU A 81 1.96 -0.33 3.25
C GLU A 81 2.30 -0.47 1.77
N ILE A 82 3.14 -1.46 1.43
CA ILE A 82 3.45 -1.82 0.06
C ILE A 82 3.20 -3.31 -0.12
N LEU A 83 2.42 -3.64 -1.14
CA LEU A 83 2.03 -5.00 -1.49
C LEU A 83 2.54 -5.37 -2.87
N ILE A 84 2.94 -6.63 -3.05
CA ILE A 84 3.22 -7.24 -4.35
C ILE A 84 2.25 -8.41 -4.54
N ASN A 85 1.42 -8.36 -5.58
CA ASN A 85 0.34 -9.33 -5.83
C ASN A 85 -0.55 -9.53 -4.59
N GLY A 86 -0.84 -8.45 -3.87
CA GLY A 86 -1.62 -8.45 -2.64
C GLY A 86 -0.90 -9.00 -1.40
N LYS A 87 0.38 -9.38 -1.49
CA LYS A 87 1.22 -9.85 -0.37
C LYS A 87 2.10 -8.73 0.16
N GLU A 88 2.23 -8.65 1.48
CA GLU A 88 3.11 -7.66 2.11
C GLU A 88 4.57 -7.84 1.72
N THR A 89 5.24 -6.71 1.51
CA THR A 89 6.70 -6.67 1.42
C THR A 89 7.32 -6.76 2.81
N LYS A 90 8.64 -6.95 2.89
CA LYS A 90 9.38 -7.00 4.17
C LYS A 90 9.45 -5.65 4.90
N VAL A 91 8.97 -4.57 4.28
CA VAL A 91 9.07 -3.22 4.83
C VAL A 91 7.78 -2.88 5.56
N ASP A 92 7.87 -2.79 6.88
CA ASP A 92 6.76 -2.51 7.77
C ASP A 92 6.58 -1.00 7.99
N GLY A 93 5.56 -0.42 7.35
CA GLY A 93 5.13 0.96 7.59
C GLY A 93 3.95 1.09 8.55
N LYS A 94 3.52 -0.01 9.21
CA LYS A 94 2.49 -0.07 10.26
C LYS A 94 1.11 0.49 9.89
N LEU A 95 0.78 0.61 8.61
CA LEU A 95 -0.53 1.13 8.17
C LEU A 95 -1.70 0.30 8.69
N ARG A 96 -1.59 -1.03 8.66
CA ARG A 96 -2.67 -1.90 9.16
C ARG A 96 -2.90 -1.71 10.65
N ASP A 97 -1.83 -1.67 11.44
CA ASP A 97 -1.91 -1.42 12.88
C ASP A 97 -2.52 -0.04 13.17
N PHE A 98 -2.21 0.97 12.37
CA PHE A 98 -2.85 2.28 12.47
C PHE A 98 -4.35 2.20 12.17
N LEU A 99 -4.75 1.60 11.05
CA LEU A 99 -6.15 1.46 10.64
C LEU A 99 -6.99 0.61 11.61
N GLU A 100 -6.35 -0.28 12.36
CA GLU A 100 -6.95 -1.08 13.43
C GLU A 100 -6.96 -0.38 14.80
N GLY A 101 -6.34 0.81 14.90
CA GLY A 101 -6.24 1.58 16.13
C GLY A 101 -5.23 1.02 17.15
N LYS A 102 -4.36 0.09 16.74
CA LYS A 102 -3.30 -0.50 17.58
C LYS A 102 -2.11 0.44 17.74
N VAL A 103 -1.89 1.32 16.76
CA VAL A 103 -0.86 2.36 16.77
C VAL A 103 -1.54 3.69 16.53
N GLN A 104 -1.26 4.67 17.39
CA GLN A 104 -1.67 6.06 17.16
C GLN A 104 -0.52 6.82 16.53
N ILE A 105 -0.82 7.60 15.49
CA ILE A 105 0.06 8.69 15.05
C ILE A 105 0.17 9.65 16.24
N GLY A 106 1.39 10.06 16.59
CA GLY A 106 1.68 10.83 17.80
C GLY A 106 0.79 12.07 17.98
N ASN A 107 0.49 12.40 19.25
CA ASN A 107 -0.16 13.64 19.68
C ASN A 107 0.62 14.89 19.25
#